data_AF-A0A7F8R3B9-F1
#
_entry.id   AF-A0A7F8R3B9-F1
#
_cell.length_a   1.000
_cell.length_b   1.000
_cell.length_c   1.000
_cell.angle_alpha   90.00
_cell.angle_beta   90.00
_cell.angle_gamma   90.00
#
_symmetry.space_group_name_H-M   'P 1'
#
loop_
_entity.id
_entity.type
_entity.pdbx_description
1 polymer ?
#
loop_
_entity_poly.entity_id
_entity_poly.type
_entity_poly.pdbx_seq_one_letter_code
_entity_poly.pdbx_strand_id
1 'polypeptide(L)' 'MAPEVLNNQRYGLSPDYWGLGCLIYEMIEGQSPFRGRKEKVKREEVDRRVLETEEVYSQKFSEEAKSICKMVSSW' A
#
# COMPACT_ATOMS: atom_id res chain seq x y z
N MET A 1 6.71 -2.78 0.84
CA MET A 1 7.74 -2.09 0.01
C MET A 1 7.06 -1.70 -1.28
N ALA A 2 7.56 -0.71 -2.03
CA ALA A 2 6.93 -0.35 -3.29
C ALA A 2 7.15 -1.45 -4.36
N PRO A 3 6.21 -1.68 -5.29
CA PRO A 3 6.29 -2.74 -6.30
C PRO A 3 7.59 -2.76 -7.11
N GLU A 4 8.07 -1.59 -7.52
CA GLU A 4 9.30 -1.42 -8.29
C GLU A 4 10.56 -1.80 -7.49
N VAL A 5 10.52 -1.62 -6.17
CA VAL A 5 11.59 -2.06 -5.26
C VAL A 5 11.57 -3.58 -5.12
N LEU A 6 10.39 -4.18 -4.98
CA LEU A 6 10.23 -5.64 -4.91
C LEU A 6 10.68 -6.33 -6.21
N ASN A 7 10.40 -5.71 -7.35
CA ASN A 7 10.81 -6.18 -8.67
C ASN A 7 12.28 -5.84 -9.01
N ASN A 8 13.03 -5.23 -8.09
CA ASN A 8 14.43 -4.85 -8.26
C ASN A 8 14.68 -3.97 -9.50
N GLN A 9 13.71 -3.11 -9.83
CA GLN A 9 13.78 -2.17 -10.94
C GLN A 9 14.59 -0.92 -10.54
N ARG A 10 15.02 -0.13 -11.54
CA ARG A 10 15.56 1.20 -11.26
C ARG A 10 14.44 2.11 -10.80
N TYR A 11 14.53 2.59 -9.57
CA TYR A 11 13.58 3.54 -9.00
C TYR A 11 14.25 4.88 -8.68
N GLY A 12 13.45 5.94 -8.71
CA GLY A 12 13.83 7.27 -8.26
C GLY A 12 13.23 7.55 -6.88
N LEU A 13 12.46 8.63 -6.78
CA LEU A 13 11.73 9.00 -5.56
C LEU A 13 10.33 8.37 -5.47
N SER A 14 9.92 7.55 -6.45
CA SER A 14 8.61 6.90 -6.48
C SER A 14 8.30 6.04 -5.23
N PRO A 15 9.26 5.30 -4.62
CA PRO A 15 8.94 4.45 -3.48
C PRO A 15 8.52 5.25 -2.24
N ASP A 16 8.95 6.50 -2.12
CA ASP A 16 8.59 7.37 -0.99
C ASP A 16 7.12 7.80 -1.08
N TYR A 17 6.62 8.07 -2.29
CA TYR A 17 5.21 8.38 -2.52
C TYR A 17 4.32 7.15 -2.29
N TRP A 18 4.77 5.97 -2.72
CA TRP A 18 4.10 4.71 -2.37
C TRP A 18 4.01 4.53 -0.84
N GLY A 19 5.13 4.78 -0.15
CA GLY A 19 5.20 4.75 1.31
C GLY A 19 4.23 5.73 1.97
N LEU A 20 4.12 6.95 1.44
CA LEU A 20 3.16 7.95 1.90
C LEU A 20 1.71 7.46 1.74
N GLY A 21 1.38 6.81 0.62
CA GLY A 21 0.06 6.20 0.40
C GLY A 21 -0.28 5.13 1.43
N CYS A 22 0.67 4.22 1.69
CA CYS A 22 0.55 3.20 2.73
C CYS A 22 0.30 3.83 4.11
N LEU A 23 1.02 4.91 4.45
CA LEU A 23 0.87 5.61 5.72
C LEU A 23 -0.48 6.30 5.85
N ILE A 24 -0.95 7.01 4.81
CA ILE A 24 -2.27 7.65 4.81
C ILE A 24 -3.36 6.58 4.99
N TYR A 25 -3.26 5.47 4.26
CA TYR A 25 -4.19 4.35 4.40
C TYR A 25 -4.20 3.82 5.85
N GLU A 26 -3.02 3.56 6.43
CA GLU A 26 -2.91 3.00 7.78
C GLU A 26 -3.42 3.96 8.86
N MET A 27 -3.22 5.27 8.69
CA MET A 27 -3.78 6.28 9.61
C MET A 27 -5.30 6.32 9.60
N ILE A 28 -5.95 6.07 8.45
CA ILE A 28 -7.41 6.09 8.31
C ILE A 28 -8.02 4.75 8.70
N GLU A 29 -7.48 3.66 8.16
CA GLU A 29 -8.05 2.33 8.34
C GLU A 29 -7.66 1.70 9.69
N GLY A 30 -6.51 2.11 10.25
CA GLY A 30 -5.93 1.57 11.47
C GLY A 30 -5.20 0.24 11.27
N GLN A 31 -4.96 -0.15 10.03
CA GLN A 31 -4.20 -1.33 9.63
C GLN A 31 -3.54 -1.12 8.26
N SER A 32 -2.46 -1.86 8.00
CA SER A 32 -1.76 -1.82 6.73
C SER A 32 -2.65 -2.33 5.58
N PRO A 33 -2.54 -1.76 4.37
CA PRO A 33 -3.34 -2.19 3.21
C PRO A 33 -3.12 -3.66 2.82
N PHE A 34 -1.92 -4.21 3.03
CA PHE A 34 -1.55 -5.57 2.60
C PHE A 34 -1.40 -6.56 3.76
N ARG A 35 -1.59 -6.10 5.01
CA ARG A 35 -1.41 -6.93 6.21
C ARG A 35 -2.45 -6.62 7.27
N GLY A 36 -3.21 -7.64 7.66
CA GLY A 36 -4.20 -7.54 8.70
C GLY A 36 -3.61 -7.39 10.10
N ARG A 37 -4.39 -6.80 11.00
CA ARG A 37 -4.02 -6.63 12.41
C ARG A 37 -3.77 -7.99 13.07
N LYS A 38 -2.58 -8.16 13.69
CA LYS A 38 -2.09 -9.42 14.31
C LYS A 38 -1.94 -10.60 13.34
N GLU A 39 -1.96 -10.35 12.04
CA GLU A 39 -1.76 -11.40 11.03
C GLU A 39 -0.27 -11.84 11.03
N LYS A 40 -0.04 -13.13 11.31
CA LYS A 40 1.26 -13.79 11.12
C LYS A 40 1.33 -14.33 9.69
N VAL A 41 1.65 -13.45 8.77
CA VAL A 41 1.91 -13.79 7.36
C VAL A 41 3.40 -13.73 7.08
N LYS A 42 3.88 -14.67 6.24
CA LYS A 42 5.25 -14.67 5.76
C LYS A 42 5.52 -13.44 4.90
N ARG A 43 6.75 -12.93 4.95
CA ARG A 43 7.15 -11.75 4.17
C ARG A 43 6.86 -11.91 2.68
N GLU A 44 7.16 -13.09 2.13
CA GLU A 44 6.92 -13.43 0.71
C GLU A 44 5.46 -13.23 0.29
N GLU A 45 4.50 -13.54 1.17
CA GLU A 45 3.08 -13.38 0.88
C GLU A 45 2.63 -11.93 0.99
N VAL A 46 3.24 -11.11 1.87
CA VAL A 46 3.01 -9.66 1.86
C VAL A 46 3.55 -9.06 0.56
N ASP A 47 4.73 -9.48 0.13
CA ASP A 47 5.35 -9.00 -1.11
C ASP A 47 4.49 -9.39 -2.32
N ARG A 48 3.92 -10.61 -2.35
CA ARG A 48 2.96 -11.03 -3.37
C ARG A 48 1.69 -10.16 -3.38
N ARG A 49 1.12 -9.88 -2.20
CA ARG A 49 -0.07 -9.02 -2.09
C ARG A 49 0.19 -7.60 -2.60
N VAL A 50 1.36 -7.03 -2.32
CA VAL A 50 1.77 -5.72 -2.85
C VAL A 50 1.80 -5.71 -4.39
N LEU A 51 2.19 -6.82 -5.03
CA LEU A 51 2.33 -6.91 -6.48
C LEU A 51 1.03 -7.29 -7.20
N GLU A 52 0.17 -8.08 -6.57
CA GLU A 52 -0.96 -8.75 -7.24
C GLU A 52 -2.34 -8.32 -6.72
N THR A 53 -2.41 -7.59 -5.59
CA THR A 53 -3.69 -7.28 -4.92
C THR A 53 -3.92 -5.78 -4.89
N GLU A 54 -5.10 -5.33 -5.31
CA GLU A 54 -5.56 -3.95 -5.09
C GLU A 54 -5.99 -3.74 -3.64
N GLU A 55 -5.66 -2.58 -3.07
CA GLU A 55 -6.11 -2.22 -1.73
C GLU A 55 -7.62 -1.92 -1.66
N VAL A 56 -8.25 -2.31 -0.55
CA VAL A 56 -9.69 -2.21 -0.34
C VAL A 56 -10.00 -1.07 0.62
N TYR A 57 -10.83 -0.12 0.21
CA TYR A 57 -11.16 1.06 1.01
C TYR A 57 -12.49 0.88 1.75
N SER A 58 -12.48 1.03 3.08
CA SER A 58 -13.70 1.00 3.90
C SER A 58 -14.48 2.33 3.84
N GLN A 59 -15.62 2.38 4.53
CA GLN A 59 -16.41 3.61 4.67
C GLN A 59 -15.71 4.71 5.49
N LYS A 60 -14.57 4.42 6.14
CA LYS A 60 -13.78 5.42 6.86
C LYS A 60 -13.10 6.43 5.93
N PHE A 61 -12.91 6.05 4.66
CA PHE A 61 -12.26 6.92 3.69
C PHE A 61 -13.28 7.86 3.03
N SER A 62 -12.99 9.16 3.05
CA SER A 62 -13.65 10.11 2.15
C SER A 62 -13.24 9.86 0.71
N GLU A 63 -13.96 10.43 -0.25
CA GLU A 63 -13.64 10.28 -1.67
C GLU A 63 -12.27 10.88 -2.02
N GLU A 64 -11.88 11.97 -1.36
CA GLU A 64 -10.56 12.60 -1.50
C GLU A 64 -9.46 11.69 -0.94
N ALA A 65 -9.70 11.06 0.21
CA ALA A 65 -8.76 10.14 0.82
C ALA A 65 -8.56 8.87 -0.03
N LYS A 66 -9.63 8.32 -0.62
CA LYS A 66 -9.52 7.21 -1.58
C LYS A 66 -8.75 7.64 -2.82
N SER A 67 -9.06 8.81 -3.35
CA SER A 67 -8.43 9.33 -4.57
C SER A 67 -6.92 9.50 -4.39
N ILE A 68 -6.48 10.13 -3.29
CA ILE A 68 -5.05 10.34 -3.06
C ILE A 68 -4.31 9.01 -2.82
N CYS A 69 -4.87 8.09 -2.03
CA CYS A 69 -4.26 6.78 -1.81
C CYS A 69 -4.08 6.01 -3.12
N LYS A 70 -5.14 5.93 -3.94
CA LYS A 70 -5.08 5.26 -5.26
C LYS A 70 -4.06 5.88 -6.20
N MET A 71 -3.93 7.21 -6.19
CA MET A 71 -3.03 7.92 -7.09
C MET A 71 -1.56 7.61 -6.79
N VAL A 72 -1.21 7.44 -5.51
CA VAL A 72 0.16 7.15 -5.10
C VAL A 72 0.47 5.64 -5.03
N SER A 73 -0.56 4.79 -5.04
CA SER A 73 -0.45 3.32 -5.14
C SER A 73 -0.53 2.78 -6.57
N SER A 74 -0.57 3.61 -7.61
CA SER A 74 -0.68 3.18 -9.01
C SER A 74 0.64 3.25 -9.81
N TRP A 75 1.78 3.35 -9.14
CA TRP A 75 3.11 3.49 -9.79
C TRP A 75 3.90 2.20 -9.80
#